data_AF-X0ZKI2-F1
#
_entry.id   AF-X0ZKI2-F1
#
_cell.length_a   1.000
_cell.length_b   1.000
_cell.length_c   1.000
_cell.angle_alpha   90.00
_cell.angle_beta   90.00
_cell.angle_gamma   90.00
#
_symmetry.space_group_name_H-M   'P 1'
#
loop_
_entity.id
_entity.type
_entity.pdbx_description
1 polymer ?
#
loop_
_entity_poly.entity_id
_entity_poly.type
_entity_poly.pdbx_seq_one_letter_code
_entity_poly.pdbx_strand_id
1 'polypeptide(L)'
;MLRYLTAGESHGKGINLFVEKPLALDLKKACQISKIIEESGVISSVGYLYRYSDIVNRAKEEVSQGKIALILGHYLCSMPSTRWWRNKNESGGQIVEQTTHIFDLA
;
A
#
# COMPACT_ATOMS: atom_id res chain seq x y z
N MET A 1 -7.61 -11.00 -5.57
CA MET A 1 -7.69 -10.97 -7.06
C MET A 1 -8.83 -10.08 -7.60
N LEU A 2 -9.21 -8.97 -6.92
CA LEU A 2 -10.37 -8.14 -7.31
C LEU A 2 -10.19 -6.62 -7.06
N ARG A 3 -8.96 -6.14 -6.79
CA ARG A 3 -8.78 -4.81 -6.18
C ARG A 3 -8.61 -3.62 -7.15
N TYR A 4 -8.46 -3.87 -8.47
CA TYR A 4 -8.13 -2.82 -9.46
C TYR A 4 -9.02 -2.75 -10.70
N LEU A 5 -10.11 -3.53 -10.74
CA LEU A 5 -11.10 -3.37 -11.81
C LEU A 5 -11.73 -1.97 -11.77
N THR A 6 -11.83 -1.37 -10.59
CA THR A 6 -12.42 -0.04 -10.37
C THR A 6 -11.59 1.12 -10.91
N ALA A 7 -10.26 0.99 -10.98
CA ALA A 7 -9.38 2.08 -11.46
C ALA A 7 -9.51 2.32 -12.97
N GLY A 8 -9.80 1.26 -13.74
CA GLY A 8 -10.13 1.40 -15.16
C GLY A 8 -11.53 1.95 -15.38
N GLU A 9 -12.47 1.63 -14.50
CA GLU A 9 -13.88 2.08 -14.59
C GLU A 9 -14.09 3.54 -14.18
N SER A 10 -13.18 4.10 -13.35
CA SER A 10 -13.15 5.50 -12.95
C SER A 10 -12.47 6.40 -13.97
N HIS A 11 -11.67 5.84 -14.89
CA HIS A 11 -10.98 6.59 -15.93
C HIS A 11 -12.00 7.33 -16.81
N GLY A 12 -11.87 8.66 -16.90
CA GLY A 12 -12.80 9.53 -17.63
C GLY A 12 -14.09 9.90 -16.87
N LYS A 13 -14.31 9.41 -15.65
CA LYS A 13 -15.49 9.75 -14.81
C LYS A 13 -15.18 10.68 -13.64
N GLY A 14 -13.91 10.99 -13.38
CA GLY A 14 -13.50 11.89 -12.29
C GLY A 14 -13.75 11.32 -10.88
N ILE A 15 -13.85 9.99 -10.74
CA ILE A 15 -14.10 9.34 -9.46
C ILE A 15 -12.77 9.08 -8.75
N ASN A 16 -12.61 9.65 -7.54
CA ASN A 16 -11.46 9.40 -6.69
C ASN A 16 -11.44 7.96 -6.16
N LEU A 17 -10.24 7.42 -5.93
CA LEU A 17 -10.02 6.03 -5.56
C LEU A 17 -9.51 5.93 -4.11
N PHE A 18 -10.13 5.02 -3.35
CA PHE A 18 -9.59 4.52 -2.10
C PHE A 18 -9.55 3.00 -2.16
N VAL A 19 -8.34 2.44 -2.11
CA VAL A 19 -8.12 1.01 -2.37
C VAL A 19 -7.39 0.34 -1.21
N GLU A 20 -7.60 -0.96 -1.09
CA GLU A 20 -6.85 -1.79 -0.16
C GLU A 20 -5.54 -2.30 -0.78
N LYS A 21 -4.52 -2.44 0.06
CA LYS A 21 -3.26 -3.11 -0.29
C LYS A 21 -3.47 -4.63 -0.48
N PRO A 22 -2.57 -5.36 -1.17
CA PRO A 22 -1.48 -4.84 -2.00
C PRO A 22 -2.00 -4.27 -3.33
N LEU A 23 -1.29 -3.27 -3.86
CA LEU A 23 -1.69 -2.56 -5.09
C LEU A 23 -1.67 -3.44 -6.35
N ALA A 24 -0.76 -4.38 -6.41
CA ALA A 24 -0.73 -5.43 -7.42
C ALA A 24 0.22 -6.50 -6.94
N LEU A 25 0.12 -7.69 -7.52
CA LEU A 25 1.11 -8.74 -7.34
C LEU A 25 2.20 -8.72 -8.42
N ASP A 26 2.00 -7.90 -9.45
CA ASP A 26 2.87 -7.75 -10.61
C ASP A 26 3.23 -6.26 -10.81
N LEU A 27 4.52 -5.99 -10.95
CA LEU A 27 5.04 -4.63 -11.07
C LEU A 27 4.56 -3.96 -12.37
N LYS A 28 4.53 -4.70 -13.48
CA LYS A 28 4.09 -4.15 -14.77
C LYS A 28 2.63 -3.69 -14.68
N LYS A 29 1.78 -4.48 -14.03
CA LYS A 29 0.38 -4.11 -13.75
C LYS A 29 0.28 -2.90 -12.84
N ALA A 30 1.09 -2.82 -11.78
CA ALA A 30 1.13 -1.65 -10.89
C ALA A 30 1.49 -0.36 -11.67
N CYS A 31 2.51 -0.40 -12.52
CA CYS A 31 2.92 0.73 -13.35
C CYS A 31 1.81 1.14 -14.34
N GLN A 32 1.11 0.18 -14.95
CA GLN A 32 -0.04 0.49 -15.82
C GLN A 32 -1.15 1.21 -15.06
N ILE A 33 -1.47 0.78 -13.84
CA ILE A 33 -2.46 1.44 -12.99
C ILE A 33 -2.01 2.85 -12.60
N SER A 34 -0.73 3.03 -12.23
CA SER A 34 -0.17 4.36 -11.91
C SER A 34 -0.37 5.33 -13.05
N LYS A 35 -0.02 4.92 -14.27
CA LYS A 35 -0.18 5.74 -15.48
C LYS A 35 -1.64 6.14 -15.74
N ILE A 36 -2.58 5.20 -15.60
CA ILE A 36 -4.02 5.49 -15.78
C ILE A 36 -4.51 6.51 -14.75
N ILE A 37 -4.08 6.40 -13.49
CA ILE A 37 -4.43 7.33 -12.42
C ILE A 37 -3.85 8.71 -12.71
N GLU A 38 -2.56 8.79 -13.06
CA GLU A 38 -1.87 10.03 -13.44
C GLU A 38 -2.57 10.75 -14.61
N GLU A 39 -2.91 10.02 -15.67
CA GLU A 39 -3.61 10.56 -16.85
C GLU A 39 -5.04 11.03 -16.54
N SER A 40 -5.70 10.38 -15.57
CA SER A 40 -7.08 10.72 -15.19
C SER A 40 -7.19 11.93 -14.27
N GLY A 41 -6.11 12.33 -13.61
CA GLY A 41 -6.08 13.43 -12.64
C GLY A 41 -6.90 13.19 -11.36
N VAL A 42 -7.34 11.95 -11.11
CA VAL A 42 -8.11 11.61 -9.90
C VAL A 42 -7.20 11.46 -8.68
N ILE A 43 -7.73 11.76 -7.50
CA ILE A 43 -7.05 11.44 -6.25
C ILE A 43 -7.14 9.93 -6.04
N SER A 44 -6.01 9.29 -5.77
CA SER A 44 -5.95 7.88 -5.38
C SER A 44 -5.21 7.74 -4.06
N SER A 45 -5.74 6.92 -3.16
CA SER A 45 -5.10 6.60 -1.89
C SER A 45 -5.28 5.13 -1.52
N VAL A 46 -4.33 4.62 -0.74
CA VAL A 46 -4.32 3.25 -0.24
C VAL A 46 -4.56 3.27 1.27
N GLY A 47 -5.33 2.30 1.77
CA GLY A 47 -5.65 2.12 3.18
C GLY A 47 -4.48 1.71 4.09
N TYR A 48 -3.35 2.41 4.04
CA TYR A 48 -2.24 2.23 5.00
C TYR A 48 -2.55 2.94 6.32
N LEU A 49 -3.25 2.24 7.22
CA LEU A 49 -3.73 2.83 8.48
C LEU A 49 -2.64 3.49 9.33
N TYR A 50 -1.43 2.92 9.40
CA TYR A 50 -0.34 3.50 10.19
C TYR A 50 0.15 4.85 9.66
N ARG A 51 0.01 5.11 8.35
CA ARG A 51 0.37 6.39 7.74
C ARG A 51 -0.38 7.56 8.37
N TYR A 52 -1.59 7.31 8.84
CA TYR A 52 -2.49 8.29 9.42
C TYR A 52 -2.56 8.21 10.95
N SER A 53 -1.69 7.43 11.59
CA SER A 53 -1.65 7.31 13.04
C SER A 53 -0.90 8.48 13.68
N ASP A 54 -1.47 9.07 14.73
CA ASP A 54 -0.87 10.20 15.45
C ASP A 54 0.53 9.88 15.99
N ILE A 55 0.77 8.63 16.40
CA ILE A 55 2.10 8.22 16.90
C ILE A 55 3.16 8.23 15.79
N VAL A 56 2.77 7.92 14.55
CA VAL A 56 3.67 7.98 13.38
C VAL A 56 3.93 9.44 13.00
N ASN A 57 2.92 10.31 13.06
CA ASN A 57 3.10 11.74 12.84
C ASN A 57 4.08 12.33 13.86
N ARG A 58 3.92 11.99 15.15
CA ARG A 58 4.85 12.42 16.19
C ARG A 58 6.26 11.88 15.96
N ALA A 59 6.40 10.60 15.60
CA ALA A 59 7.70 10.02 15.29
C ALA A 59 8.39 10.79 14.15
N LYS A 60 7.67 11.11 13.06
CA LYS A 60 8.21 11.91 11.95
C LYS A 60 8.71 13.28 12.39
N GLU A 61 7.98 13.98 13.26
CA GLU A 61 8.41 15.26 13.82
C GLU A 61 9.74 15.14 14.58
N GLU A 62 9.84 14.20 15.51
CA GLU A 62 11.05 13.97 16.32
C GLU A 62 12.25 13.57 15.45
N VAL A 63 12.02 12.65 14.50
CA VAL A 63 13.03 12.20 13.55
C VAL A 63 13.55 13.36 12.70
N SER A 64 12.67 14.28 12.28
CA SER A 64 13.05 15.41 11.41
C SER A 64 14.00 16.42 12.06
N GLN A 65 14.09 16.42 13.40
CA GLN A 65 14.96 17.33 14.16
C GLN A 65 16.42 16.86 14.24
N GLY A 66 16.71 15.60 13.86
CA GLY A 66 18.03 14.99 14.03
C GLY A 66 18.51 14.25 12.78
N LYS A 67 19.77 13.81 12.81
CA LYS A 67 20.31 12.88 11.80
C LYS A 67 20.13 11.45 12.30
N ILE A 68 19.32 10.67 11.59
CA ILE A 68 19.14 9.24 11.88
C ILE A 68 20.22 8.44 11.16
N ALA A 69 20.91 7.59 11.92
CA ALA A 69 21.90 6.66 11.37
C ALA A 69 21.29 5.33 10.91
N LEU A 70 20.21 4.87 11.57
CA LEU A 70 19.58 3.57 11.29
C LEU A 70 18.11 3.56 11.70
N ILE A 71 17.26 2.93 10.89
CA ILE A 71 15.87 2.59 11.21
C ILE A 71 15.69 1.08 11.05
N LEU A 72 15.07 0.44 12.03
CA LEU A 72 14.68 -0.97 11.98
C LEU A 72 13.15 -1.07 12.02
N GLY A 73 12.56 -1.65 10.98
CA GLY A 73 11.12 -1.86 10.87
C GLY A 73 10.78 -3.34 11.02
N HIS A 74 9.84 -3.65 11.94
CA HIS A 74 9.38 -5.01 12.18
C HIS A 74 7.85 -5.06 12.17
N TYR A 75 7.31 -6.11 11.54
CA TYR A 75 5.88 -6.37 11.50
C TYR A 75 5.68 -7.82 11.93
N LEU A 76 5.15 -7.99 13.14
CA LEU A 76 4.97 -9.28 13.78
C LEU A 76 3.47 -9.51 13.93
N CYS A 77 2.93 -10.46 13.17
CA CYS A 77 1.57 -10.94 13.39
C CYS A 77 1.42 -12.40 12.96
N SER A 78 0.34 -13.04 13.40
CA SER A 78 -0.01 -14.39 12.98
C SER A 78 -0.40 -14.45 11.50
N MET A 79 -0.20 -15.60 10.85
CA MET A 79 -0.70 -15.82 9.49
C MET A 79 -2.24 -15.88 9.48
N PRO A 80 -2.92 -15.11 8.62
CA PRO A 80 -4.37 -15.21 8.43
C PRO A 80 -4.81 -16.64 8.04
N SER A 81 -5.93 -17.10 8.60
CA SER A 81 -6.42 -18.47 8.38
C SER A 81 -6.94 -18.72 6.96
N THR A 82 -7.26 -17.66 6.21
CA THR A 82 -7.84 -17.72 4.86
C THR A 82 -6.96 -18.48 3.87
N ARG A 83 -7.56 -19.40 3.10
CA ARG A 83 -6.83 -20.33 2.21
C ARG A 83 -5.94 -19.62 1.19
N TRP A 84 -6.46 -18.56 0.54
CA TRP A 84 -5.75 -17.79 -0.48
C TRP A 84 -4.45 -17.17 0.03
N TRP A 85 -4.36 -16.88 1.33
CA TRP A 85 -3.16 -16.27 1.92
C TRP A 85 -1.91 -17.14 1.74
N ARG A 86 -2.10 -18.46 1.85
CA ARG A 86 -1.03 -19.47 1.71
C ARG A 86 -0.63 -19.67 0.24
N ASN A 87 -1.45 -19.21 -0.71
CA ASN A 87 -1.11 -19.25 -2.12
C ASN A 87 -0.37 -17.96 -2.50
N LYS A 88 0.95 -18.06 -2.72
CA LYS A 88 1.78 -16.91 -3.10
C LYS A 88 1.31 -16.20 -4.38
N ASN A 89 0.66 -16.92 -5.30
CA ASN A 89 0.12 -16.33 -6.52
C ASN A 89 -1.14 -15.48 -6.28
N GLU A 90 -1.78 -15.62 -5.10
CA GLU A 90 -2.98 -14.87 -4.72
C GLU A 90 -2.68 -13.77 -3.68
N SER A 91 -1.71 -14.00 -2.79
CA SER A 91 -1.32 -13.04 -1.75
C SER A 91 -0.08 -12.22 -2.09
N GLY A 92 0.84 -12.75 -2.92
CA GLY A 92 2.20 -12.21 -3.04
C GLY A 92 3.11 -12.57 -1.86
N GLY A 93 2.57 -13.27 -0.85
CA GLY A 93 3.29 -13.67 0.35
C GLY A 93 3.42 -12.56 1.40
N GLN A 94 4.08 -12.90 2.51
CA GLN A 94 4.16 -12.08 3.72
C GLN A 94 4.69 -10.65 3.49
N ILE A 95 5.68 -10.51 2.59
CA ILE A 95 6.29 -9.22 2.30
C ILE A 95 5.29 -8.27 1.64
N VAL A 96 4.57 -8.76 0.64
CA VAL A 96 3.61 -7.98 -0.16
C VAL A 96 2.36 -7.66 0.67
N GLU A 97 1.92 -8.59 1.50
CA GLU A 97 0.69 -8.42 2.28
C GLU A 97 0.86 -7.65 3.59
N GLN A 98 1.95 -7.87 4.33
CA GLN A 98 2.09 -7.36 5.70
C GLN A 98 3.24 -6.37 5.83
N THR A 99 4.44 -6.75 5.38
CA THR A 99 5.63 -5.90 5.49
C THR A 99 5.49 -4.62 4.66
N THR A 100 4.60 -4.58 3.67
CA THR A 100 4.25 -3.35 2.93
C THR A 100 3.94 -2.15 3.82
N HIS A 101 3.42 -2.34 5.03
CA HIS A 101 3.20 -1.24 5.98
C HIS A 101 4.50 -0.59 6.45
N ILE A 102 5.59 -1.35 6.57
CA ILE A 102 6.90 -0.80 6.96
C ILE A 102 7.47 0.03 5.81
N PHE A 103 7.40 -0.49 4.58
CA PHE A 103 7.86 0.22 3.39
C PHE A 103 7.08 1.51 3.14
N ASP A 104 5.80 1.54 3.51
CA ASP A 104 4.98 2.76 3.42
C ASP A 104 5.43 3.88 4.36
N LEU A 105 6.02 3.52 5.50
CA LEU A 105 6.44 4.47 6.53
C LEU A 105 7.88 4.96 6.37
N ALA A 106 8.70 4.24 5.60
CA ALA A 106 10.12 4.53 5.36
C ALA A 106 10.30 5.62 4.30
#